data_AF-A0AAJ2FS85-F1
#
_entry.id   AF-A0AAJ2FS85-F1
#
_cell.length_a   1.000
_cell.length_b   1.000
_cell.length_c   1.000
_cell.angle_alpha   90.00
_cell.angle_beta   90.00
_cell.angle_gamma   90.00
#
_symmetry.space_group_name_H-M   'P 1'
#
loop_
_entity.id
_entity.type
_entity.pdbx_description
1 polymer ?
#
loop_
_entity_poly.entity_id
_entity_poly.type
_entity_poly.pdbx_seq_one_letter_code
_entity_poly.pdbx_strand_id
1 'polypeptide(L)'
;MATIKAYVLSARIEGDDYGQYAVLTTSPMSGDVPATPRRNVLTPVMWTNESVYGVTPGTIVADCVEVHGWGSSNQEGVFMARSVAERIRAEFEGVQISELSWQDNPLATTLRNGKSRKGRPAWLPDTPFDLVHVWSDIYVDVRNPPLLLPTGLFTATRSQGMHFNNWFLCDENAAAQIAGWDIRNLQIRAVEISG
;
A
#
# COMPACT_ATOMS: atom_id res chain seq x y z
N MET A 1 23.68 15.90 6.04
CA MET A 1 22.61 14.89 6.16
C MET A 1 22.51 14.20 4.82
N ALA A 2 22.49 12.86 4.78
CA ALA A 2 22.33 12.16 3.52
C ALA A 2 20.90 12.35 2.98
N THR A 3 20.71 12.25 1.67
CA THR A 3 19.40 12.47 1.04
C THR A 3 19.25 11.57 -0.17
N ILE A 4 18.08 10.95 -0.29
CA ILE A 4 17.70 10.11 -1.43
C ILE A 4 16.73 10.90 -2.29
N LYS A 5 16.99 10.94 -3.60
CA LYS A 5 16.06 11.42 -4.62
C LYS A 5 15.56 10.21 -5.40
N ALA A 6 14.26 10.01 -5.40
CA ALA A 6 13.61 8.85 -6.01
C ALA A 6 12.16 9.18 -6.35
N TYR A 7 11.39 8.18 -6.76
CA TYR A 7 9.97 8.31 -7.09
C TYR A 7 9.14 7.40 -6.21
N VAL A 8 8.03 7.89 -5.69
CA VAL A 8 7.03 7.08 -4.98
C VAL A 8 5.94 6.65 -5.94
N LEU A 9 5.54 5.37 -5.84
CA LEU A 9 4.33 4.85 -6.47
C LEU A 9 3.21 4.95 -5.44
N SER A 10 2.11 5.59 -5.82
CA SER A 10 0.96 5.74 -4.94
C SER A 10 -0.34 5.73 -5.74
N ALA A 11 -1.46 5.51 -5.08
CA ALA A 11 -2.78 5.67 -5.68
C ALA A 11 -3.08 7.15 -5.92
N ARG A 12 -3.56 7.48 -7.12
CA ARG A 12 -4.17 8.78 -7.40
C ARG A 12 -5.61 8.78 -6.91
N ILE A 13 -5.95 9.71 -6.04
CA ILE A 13 -7.33 9.97 -5.64
C ILE A 13 -8.01 10.77 -6.77
N GLU A 14 -9.12 10.27 -7.32
CA GLU A 14 -9.89 10.93 -8.37
C GLU A 14 -11.25 11.39 -7.80
N GLY A 15 -11.49 12.72 -7.72
CA GLY A 15 -12.78 13.28 -7.28
C GLY A 15 -13.07 13.22 -5.76
N ASP A 16 -14.36 13.26 -5.38
CA ASP A 16 -14.86 13.04 -4.01
C ASP A 16 -14.90 11.54 -3.64
N ASP A 17 -13.94 10.77 -4.17
CA ASP A 17 -13.75 9.35 -3.85
C ASP A 17 -13.26 9.23 -2.41
N TYR A 18 -14.16 9.48 -1.45
CA TYR A 18 -14.16 8.80 -0.18
C TYR A 18 -14.27 7.31 -0.49
N GLY A 19 -13.14 6.68 -0.77
CA GLY A 19 -13.06 5.27 -1.06
C GLY A 19 -13.84 4.53 0.02
N GLN A 20 -14.90 3.83 -0.38
CA GLN A 20 -15.82 3.19 0.57
C GLN A 20 -15.16 2.04 1.35
N TYR A 21 -13.88 1.75 1.08
CA TYR A 21 -13.12 0.62 1.59
C TYR A 21 -11.64 0.98 1.64
N ALA A 22 -11.04 1.22 2.80
CA ALA A 22 -9.59 1.11 2.86
C ALA A 22 -9.16 -0.35 2.76
N VAL A 23 -7.99 -0.57 2.19
CA VAL A 23 -7.14 -1.69 2.57
C VAL A 23 -6.32 -1.21 3.76
N LEU A 24 -6.92 -1.25 4.94
CA LEU A 24 -6.18 -1.11 6.19
C LEU A 24 -5.52 -2.45 6.45
N THR A 25 -4.27 -2.46 6.87
CA THR A 25 -3.66 -3.73 7.19
C THR A 25 -3.73 -4.09 8.67
N THR A 26 -3.84 -3.09 9.56
CA THR A 26 -4.24 -3.32 10.96
C THR A 26 -5.13 -2.20 11.50
N SER A 27 -5.89 -2.53 12.54
CA SER A 27 -6.79 -1.62 13.25
C SER A 27 -6.08 -1.04 14.47
N PRO A 28 -6.34 0.22 14.88
CA PRO A 28 -6.06 0.64 16.25
C PRO A 28 -6.77 -0.22 17.30
N MET A 29 -7.88 -0.88 16.93
CA MET A 29 -8.72 -1.68 17.83
C MET A 29 -8.23 -3.12 18.04
N SER A 30 -7.39 -3.67 17.15
CA SER A 30 -6.83 -5.02 17.36
C SER A 30 -5.63 -4.99 18.31
N GLY A 31 -5.04 -3.82 18.56
CA GLY A 31 -3.76 -3.69 19.28
C GLY A 31 -2.57 -4.24 18.50
N ASP A 32 -2.80 -4.72 17.28
CA ASP A 32 -1.76 -5.30 16.42
C ASP A 32 -1.07 -4.20 15.61
N VAL A 33 0.25 -4.14 15.78
CA VAL A 33 1.13 -3.27 15.01
C VAL A 33 1.22 -3.83 13.58
N PRO A 34 1.02 -3.03 12.53
CA PRO A 34 1.26 -3.49 11.17
C PRO A 34 2.70 -3.98 11.04
N ALA A 35 2.88 -5.21 10.52
CA ALA A 35 4.18 -5.83 10.36
C ALA A 35 4.75 -5.54 8.98
N THR A 36 6.08 -5.44 8.89
CA THR A 36 6.81 -5.45 7.62
C THR A 36 6.39 -6.69 6.83
N PRO A 37 6.03 -6.55 5.54
CA PRO A 37 5.63 -7.68 4.72
C PRO A 37 6.74 -8.72 4.66
N ARG A 38 6.34 -10.00 4.56
CA ARG A 38 7.28 -11.13 4.48
C ARG A 38 6.84 -12.09 3.38
N ARG A 39 7.82 -12.70 2.73
CA ARG A 39 7.57 -13.70 1.70
C ARG A 39 6.75 -14.85 2.29
N ASN A 40 5.76 -15.32 1.54
CA ASN A 40 4.82 -16.39 1.94
C ASN A 40 3.95 -16.08 3.16
N VAL A 41 3.86 -14.81 3.58
CA VAL A 41 2.92 -14.37 4.62
C VAL A 41 1.83 -13.52 3.98
N LEU A 42 0.58 -13.86 4.29
CA LEU A 42 -0.57 -13.07 3.84
C LEU A 42 -0.52 -11.69 4.47
N THR A 43 -0.78 -10.64 3.69
CA THR A 43 -0.97 -9.30 4.23
C THR A 43 -2.39 -9.22 4.78
N PRO A 44 -2.58 -9.05 6.11
CA PRO A 44 -3.91 -8.86 6.66
C PRO A 44 -4.51 -7.59 6.08
N VAL A 45 -5.78 -7.63 5.71
CA VAL A 45 -6.52 -6.46 5.22
C VAL A 45 -7.91 -6.39 5.85
N MET A 46 -8.33 -5.20 6.23
CA MET A 46 -9.61 -4.93 6.88
C MET A 46 -10.30 -3.71 6.29
N TRP A 47 -11.60 -3.62 6.56
CA TRP A 47 -12.49 -2.61 6.01
C TRP A 47 -12.55 -1.36 6.90
N THR A 48 -12.63 -0.17 6.28
CA THR A 48 -13.05 1.07 6.97
C THR A 48 -14.07 1.83 6.13
N ASN A 49 -14.91 2.58 6.81
CA ASN A 49 -15.95 3.45 6.25
C ASN A 49 -15.51 4.91 6.13
N GLU A 50 -14.27 5.22 6.47
CA GLU A 50 -13.72 6.58 6.57
C GLU A 50 -12.28 6.61 6.04
N SER A 51 -12.08 6.24 4.76
CA SER A 51 -10.76 6.37 4.14
C SER A 51 -10.82 7.13 2.83
N VAL A 52 -9.89 8.07 2.71
CA VAL A 52 -9.56 8.78 1.46
C VAL A 52 -8.62 7.95 0.57
N TYR A 53 -8.12 6.80 1.05
CA TYR A 53 -7.19 5.91 0.34
C TYR A 53 -7.81 4.55 0.02
N GLY A 54 -9.11 4.53 -0.27
CA GLY A 54 -9.86 3.28 -0.44
C GLY A 54 -9.89 2.68 -1.85
N VAL A 55 -10.23 1.40 -1.94
CA VAL A 55 -10.45 0.61 -3.15
C VAL A 55 -11.92 0.66 -3.53
N THR A 56 -12.28 1.14 -4.72
CA THR A 56 -13.63 1.12 -5.28
C THR A 56 -13.74 0.07 -6.40
N PRO A 57 -14.97 -0.32 -6.84
CA PRO A 57 -15.15 -1.10 -8.06
C PRO A 57 -14.35 -0.53 -9.24
N GLY A 58 -13.38 -1.31 -9.74
CA GLY A 58 -12.49 -0.90 -10.83
C GLY A 58 -11.17 -0.27 -10.41
N THR A 59 -10.85 -0.22 -9.11
CA THR A 59 -9.52 0.18 -8.60
C THR A 59 -8.44 -0.77 -9.10
N ILE A 60 -7.38 -0.19 -9.65
CA ILE A 60 -6.18 -0.91 -10.11
C ILE A 60 -5.00 -0.71 -9.15
N VAL A 61 -4.92 0.45 -8.48
CA VAL A 61 -3.89 0.78 -7.49
C VAL A 61 -4.51 1.36 -6.23
N ALA A 62 -4.04 0.95 -5.05
CA ALA A 62 -4.48 1.45 -3.74
C ALA A 62 -3.30 1.58 -2.78
N ASP A 63 -3.36 2.57 -1.88
CA ASP A 63 -2.31 2.82 -0.89
C ASP A 63 -2.66 2.25 0.48
N CYS A 64 -1.62 1.98 1.27
CA CYS A 64 -1.76 1.77 2.70
C CYS A 64 -2.29 3.07 3.35
N VAL A 65 -3.36 2.96 4.12
CA VAL A 65 -3.76 4.06 5.01
C VAL A 65 -2.77 4.12 6.17
N GLU A 66 -2.20 5.29 6.40
CA GLU A 66 -1.45 5.57 7.63
C GLU A 66 -2.43 5.58 8.82
N VAL A 67 -2.46 4.49 9.58
CA VAL A 67 -3.31 4.39 10.77
C VAL A 67 -2.58 5.04 11.93
N HIS A 68 -2.93 6.26 12.34
CA HIS A 68 -2.26 6.96 13.45
C HIS A 68 -2.05 6.07 14.69
N GLY A 69 -0.87 5.46 14.81
CA GLY A 69 -0.57 4.38 15.76
C GLY A 69 0.89 3.93 15.66
N TRP A 70 1.40 3.33 16.75
CA TRP A 70 2.76 2.82 16.83
C TRP A 70 2.98 1.76 15.73
N GLY A 71 3.86 2.05 14.77
CA GLY A 71 4.23 1.13 13.67
C GLY A 71 3.34 1.19 12.42
N SER A 72 2.49 2.21 12.31
CA SER A 72 1.78 2.62 11.08
C SER A 72 2.68 2.82 9.85
N SER A 73 3.97 3.02 10.09
CA SER A 73 5.02 3.23 9.11
C SER A 73 5.79 1.95 8.75
N ASN A 74 5.45 0.79 9.32
CA ASN A 74 6.11 -0.50 9.04
C ASN A 74 5.63 -1.15 7.73
N GLN A 75 4.51 -0.69 7.19
CA GLN A 75 3.97 -1.21 5.95
C GLN A 75 4.33 -0.31 4.79
N GLU A 76 5.49 -0.64 4.26
CA GLU A 76 5.87 -0.30 2.90
C GLU A 76 5.04 -1.07 1.87
N GLY A 77 5.06 -0.56 0.64
CA GLY A 77 4.45 -1.20 -0.51
C GLY A 77 3.21 -0.47 -0.98
N VAL A 78 2.54 -1.08 -1.95
CA VAL A 78 1.33 -0.57 -2.59
C VAL A 78 0.45 -1.74 -3.00
N PHE A 79 -0.85 -1.59 -2.89
CA PHE A 79 -1.79 -2.59 -3.35
C PHE A 79 -2.08 -2.37 -4.83
N MET A 80 -2.02 -3.43 -5.62
CA MET A 80 -2.31 -3.34 -7.05
C MET A 80 -3.11 -4.54 -7.53
N ALA A 81 -3.82 -4.36 -8.64
CA ALA A 81 -4.42 -5.47 -9.37
C ALA A 81 -3.34 -6.49 -9.70
N ARG A 82 -3.65 -7.78 -9.53
CA ARG A 82 -2.70 -8.87 -9.73
C ARG A 82 -1.96 -8.80 -11.06
N SER A 83 -2.67 -8.51 -12.14
CA SER A 83 -2.06 -8.39 -13.48
C SER A 83 -0.98 -7.32 -13.57
N VAL A 84 -1.17 -6.18 -12.88
CA VAL A 84 -0.19 -5.10 -12.80
C VAL A 84 0.97 -5.50 -11.89
N ALA A 85 0.68 -6.06 -10.72
CA ALA A 85 1.69 -6.53 -9.79
C ALA A 85 2.63 -7.58 -10.42
N GLU A 86 2.05 -8.54 -11.15
CA GLU A 86 2.81 -9.58 -11.86
C GLU A 86 3.70 -8.98 -12.96
N ARG A 87 3.22 -7.95 -13.66
CA ARG A 87 4.04 -7.21 -14.62
C ARG A 87 5.19 -6.48 -13.94
N ILE A 88 4.96 -5.78 -12.84
CA ILE A 88 6.03 -5.13 -12.06
C ILE A 88 7.06 -6.17 -11.60
N ARG A 89 6.62 -7.30 -11.04
CA ARG A 89 7.50 -8.37 -10.58
C ARG A 89 8.34 -9.00 -11.69
N ALA A 90 7.80 -9.11 -12.90
CA ALA A 90 8.52 -9.66 -14.03
C ALA A 90 9.62 -8.73 -14.56
N GLU A 91 9.47 -7.42 -14.38
CA GLU A 91 10.36 -6.40 -14.94
C GLU A 91 11.44 -5.94 -13.96
N PHE A 92 11.17 -6.01 -12.66
CA PHE A 92 12.05 -5.43 -11.63
C PHE A 92 12.46 -6.46 -10.59
N GLU A 93 13.77 -6.53 -10.33
CA GLU A 93 14.35 -7.37 -9.30
C GLU A 93 13.93 -6.93 -7.90
N GLY A 94 13.95 -7.88 -6.95
CA GLY A 94 13.61 -7.63 -5.55
C GLY A 94 12.13 -7.38 -5.25
N VAL A 95 11.28 -7.27 -6.28
CA VAL A 95 9.84 -7.14 -6.10
C VAL A 95 9.24 -8.44 -5.57
N GLN A 96 8.37 -8.31 -4.59
CA GLN A 96 7.64 -9.38 -3.95
C GLN A 96 6.14 -9.09 -3.99
N ILE A 97 5.36 -10.16 -4.05
CA ILE A 97 3.90 -10.10 -4.04
C ILE A 97 3.42 -10.94 -2.86
N SER A 98 2.59 -10.33 -2.01
CA SER A 98 1.88 -11.03 -0.94
C SER A 98 0.39 -11.07 -1.24
N GLU A 99 -0.19 -12.25 -1.09
CA GLU A 99 -1.64 -12.45 -1.09
C GLU A 99 -2.28 -11.72 0.10
N LEU A 100 -3.56 -11.38 -0.03
CA LEU A 100 -4.30 -10.65 0.98
C LEU A 100 -5.15 -11.60 1.84
N SER A 101 -5.15 -11.39 3.15
CA SER A 101 -6.06 -12.05 4.08
C SER A 101 -7.19 -11.10 4.46
N TRP A 102 -8.29 -11.17 3.73
CA TRP A 102 -9.48 -10.35 3.97
C TRP A 102 -10.19 -10.72 5.25
N GLN A 103 -10.34 -9.76 6.16
CA GLN A 103 -11.25 -9.89 7.30
C GLN A 103 -12.71 -9.70 6.85
N ASP A 104 -13.64 -10.29 7.59
CA ASP A 104 -15.06 -10.04 7.38
C ASP A 104 -15.37 -8.55 7.55
N ASN A 105 -16.17 -7.99 6.65
CA ASN A 105 -16.60 -6.60 6.76
C ASN A 105 -17.72 -6.49 7.81
N PRO A 106 -17.49 -5.92 9.01
CA PRO A 106 -18.53 -5.81 10.01
C PRO A 106 -19.72 -4.98 9.52
N LEU A 107 -19.50 -4.07 8.55
CA LEU A 107 -20.54 -3.23 7.96
C LEU A 107 -21.36 -3.92 6.87
N ALA A 108 -20.94 -5.11 6.41
CA ALA A 108 -21.75 -5.94 5.53
C ALA A 108 -23.04 -6.41 6.22
N THR A 109 -22.97 -6.65 7.54
CA THR A 109 -24.06 -7.23 8.33
C THR A 109 -24.56 -6.31 9.45
N THR A 110 -23.81 -5.25 9.79
CA THR A 110 -24.11 -4.35 10.91
C THR A 110 -24.13 -2.89 10.47
N LEU A 111 -25.10 -2.10 10.94
CA LEU A 111 -25.18 -0.66 10.74
C LEU A 111 -24.19 0.08 11.66
N ARG A 112 -23.85 1.33 11.33
CA ARG A 112 -23.00 2.19 12.19
C ARG A 112 -23.50 2.30 13.64
N ASN A 113 -24.80 2.13 13.88
CA ASN A 113 -25.42 2.17 15.22
C ASN A 113 -25.45 0.79 15.94
N GLY A 114 -24.73 -0.20 15.45
CA GLY A 114 -24.62 -1.54 16.05
C GLY A 114 -25.81 -2.48 15.77
N LYS A 115 -26.85 -2.03 15.06
CA LYS A 115 -28.00 -2.89 14.70
C LYS A 115 -27.69 -3.76 13.49
N SER A 116 -28.25 -4.97 13.45
CA SER A 116 -28.17 -5.83 12.27
C SER A 116 -28.82 -5.19 11.05
N ARG A 117 -28.21 -5.39 9.88
CA ARG A 117 -28.69 -4.90 8.58
C ARG A 117 -29.73 -5.88 8.02
N LYS A 118 -30.83 -5.36 7.47
CA LYS A 118 -31.89 -6.17 6.82
C LYS A 118 -31.57 -6.51 5.35
N GLY A 119 -30.29 -6.69 5.02
CA GLY A 119 -29.85 -6.96 3.66
C GLY A 119 -28.42 -6.53 3.38
N ARG A 120 -27.84 -7.12 2.35
CA ARG A 120 -26.50 -6.80 1.87
C ARG A 120 -26.48 -5.37 1.34
N PRO A 121 -25.49 -4.54 1.72
CA PRO A 121 -25.38 -3.20 1.18
C PRO A 121 -25.12 -3.23 -0.32
N ALA A 122 -25.81 -2.39 -1.09
CA ALA A 122 -25.59 -2.26 -2.53
C ALA A 122 -24.18 -1.75 -2.90
N TRP A 123 -23.50 -1.11 -1.95
CA TRP A 123 -22.11 -0.73 -2.14
C TRP A 123 -21.19 -1.96 -2.16
N LEU A 124 -21.33 -2.91 -1.23
CA LEU A 124 -20.41 -4.04 -1.05
C LEU A 124 -20.17 -4.78 -2.39
N PRO A 125 -18.91 -5.01 -2.82
CA PRO A 125 -18.64 -5.67 -4.08
C PRO A 125 -19.04 -7.15 -4.02
N ASP A 126 -19.63 -7.66 -5.11
CA ASP A 126 -20.11 -9.05 -5.23
C ASP A 126 -18.99 -10.07 -5.09
N THR A 127 -17.78 -9.69 -5.50
CA THR A 127 -16.55 -10.47 -5.36
C THR A 127 -15.47 -9.63 -4.67
N PRO A 128 -14.57 -10.25 -3.87
CA PRO A 128 -13.38 -9.57 -3.42
C PRO A 128 -12.59 -8.98 -4.59
N PHE A 129 -11.92 -7.86 -4.37
CA PHE A 129 -11.02 -7.29 -5.36
C PHE A 129 -9.82 -8.23 -5.56
N ASP A 130 -9.44 -8.50 -6.82
CA ASP A 130 -8.20 -9.24 -7.14
C ASP A 130 -6.98 -8.32 -7.01
N LEU A 131 -6.75 -7.88 -5.77
CA LEU A 131 -5.62 -7.08 -5.36
C LEU A 131 -4.59 -7.96 -4.65
N VAL A 132 -3.34 -7.56 -4.79
CA VAL A 132 -2.20 -8.11 -4.04
C VAL A 132 -1.36 -6.98 -3.47
N HIS A 133 -0.58 -7.28 -2.45
CA HIS A 133 0.36 -6.34 -1.87
C HIS A 133 1.72 -6.46 -2.58
N VAL A 134 2.17 -5.38 -3.21
CA VAL A 134 3.47 -5.27 -3.89
C VAL A 134 4.45 -4.55 -2.97
N TRP A 135 5.60 -5.16 -2.72
CA TRP A 135 6.66 -4.61 -1.88
C TRP A 135 8.04 -5.03 -2.41
N SER A 136 9.12 -4.50 -1.83
CA SER A 136 10.50 -4.84 -2.22
C SER A 136 11.26 -5.48 -1.06
N ASP A 137 12.02 -6.53 -1.34
CA ASP A 137 12.97 -7.13 -0.38
C ASP A 137 14.34 -6.44 -0.35
N ILE A 138 14.55 -5.43 -1.20
CA ILE A 138 15.72 -4.54 -1.19
C ILE A 138 15.43 -3.34 -0.29
N TYR A 139 16.28 -3.15 0.73
CA TYR A 139 16.14 -2.08 1.73
C TYR A 139 17.31 -1.10 1.71
N VAL A 140 17.00 0.19 1.87
CA VAL A 140 17.99 1.28 1.95
C VAL A 140 17.75 2.09 3.23
N ASP A 141 18.74 2.22 4.10
CA ASP A 141 18.69 3.17 5.23
C ASP A 141 19.01 4.58 4.72
N VAL A 142 18.04 5.50 4.77
CA VAL A 142 18.22 6.86 4.25
C VAL A 142 19.23 7.70 5.04
N ARG A 143 19.59 7.26 6.25
CA ARG A 143 20.62 7.91 7.08
C ARG A 143 22.03 7.56 6.61
N ASN A 144 22.17 6.40 5.99
CA ASN A 144 23.44 5.90 5.45
C ASN A 144 23.18 5.23 4.09
N PRO A 145 22.73 6.00 3.08
CA PRO A 145 22.41 5.43 1.79
C PRO A 145 23.70 4.97 1.09
N PRO A 146 23.62 3.91 0.26
CA PRO A 146 24.74 3.52 -0.58
C PRO A 146 25.11 4.64 -1.56
N LEU A 147 26.35 4.63 -2.06
CA LEU A 147 26.82 5.58 -3.07
C LEU A 147 25.98 5.54 -4.35
N LEU A 148 25.44 4.36 -4.68
CA LEU A 148 24.51 4.13 -5.78
C LEU A 148 23.27 3.46 -5.21
N LEU A 149 22.10 4.02 -5.50
CA LEU A 149 20.83 3.41 -5.14
C LEU A 149 20.61 2.12 -5.94
N PRO A 150 19.81 1.18 -5.40
CA PRO A 150 19.32 0.06 -6.18
C PRO A 150 18.62 0.52 -7.46
N THR A 151 18.77 -0.27 -8.52
CA THR A 151 17.98 -0.13 -9.75
C THR A 151 16.64 -0.84 -9.58
N GLY A 152 15.56 -0.29 -10.12
CA GLY A 152 14.22 -0.83 -9.99
C GLY A 152 13.48 -0.25 -8.78
N LEU A 153 12.78 -1.11 -8.06
CA LEU A 153 12.00 -0.76 -6.88
C LEU A 153 12.75 -1.15 -5.61
N PHE A 154 12.65 -0.33 -4.57
CA PHE A 154 13.29 -0.55 -3.28
C PHE A 154 12.47 0.07 -2.14
N THR A 155 12.72 -0.40 -0.92
CA THR A 155 12.16 0.21 0.29
C THR A 155 13.22 1.10 0.94
N ALA A 156 12.97 2.40 1.01
CA ALA A 156 13.75 3.30 1.87
C ALA A 156 13.22 3.26 3.30
N THR A 157 14.11 3.25 4.28
CA THR A 157 13.78 3.16 5.70
C THR A 157 14.52 4.21 6.50
N ARG A 158 13.89 4.77 7.54
CA ARG A 158 14.48 5.71 8.48
C ARG A 158 14.03 5.39 9.90
N SER A 159 14.92 4.89 10.74
CA SER A 159 14.58 4.73 12.16
C SER A 159 14.49 6.09 12.85
N GLN A 160 13.43 6.30 13.65
CA GLN A 160 13.18 7.49 14.45
C GLN A 160 12.75 7.06 15.87
N GLY A 161 13.73 6.88 16.75
CA GLY A 161 13.49 6.38 18.10
C GLY A 161 12.92 4.96 18.09
N MET A 162 11.69 4.80 18.57
CA MET A 162 10.96 3.51 18.59
C MET A 162 10.12 3.24 17.32
N HIS A 163 10.24 4.09 16.29
CA HIS A 163 9.46 4.02 15.05
C HIS A 163 10.38 3.91 13.82
N PHE A 164 9.86 3.44 12.69
CA PHE A 164 10.59 3.36 11.42
C PHE A 164 9.75 3.95 10.30
N ASN A 165 10.16 5.05 9.68
CA ASN A 165 9.48 5.52 8.46
C ASN A 165 9.94 4.68 7.29
N ASN A 166 9.00 4.10 6.53
CA ASN A 166 9.32 3.34 5.32
C ASN A 166 8.65 3.99 4.10
N TRP A 167 9.33 3.95 2.96
CA TRP A 167 8.82 4.42 1.68
C TRP A 167 9.13 3.40 0.61
N PHE A 168 8.11 2.96 -0.14
CA PHE A 168 8.29 2.15 -1.33
C PHE A 168 8.58 3.05 -2.52
N LEU A 169 9.78 2.94 -3.07
CA LEU A 169 10.34 3.88 -4.03
C LEU A 169 10.82 3.14 -5.28
N CYS A 170 11.04 3.89 -6.34
CA CYS A 170 11.74 3.44 -7.52
C CYS A 170 12.73 4.49 -8.04
N ASP A 171 13.72 4.05 -8.81
CA ASP A 171 14.62 4.95 -9.53
C ASP A 171 13.94 5.58 -10.76
N GLU A 172 14.63 6.52 -11.39
CA GLU A 172 14.10 7.27 -12.54
C GLU A 172 13.77 6.40 -13.76
N ASN A 173 14.57 5.37 -14.05
CA ASN A 173 14.31 4.49 -15.19
C ASN A 173 13.06 3.64 -14.95
N ALA A 174 12.93 3.07 -13.75
CA ALA A 174 11.75 2.33 -13.35
C ALA A 174 10.50 3.23 -13.35
N ALA A 175 10.59 4.44 -12.83
CA ALA A 175 9.51 5.43 -12.88
C ALA A 175 9.05 5.72 -14.32
N ALA A 176 9.98 5.98 -15.24
CA ALA A 176 9.68 6.25 -16.63
C ALA A 176 9.05 5.03 -17.35
N GLN A 177 9.57 3.83 -17.08
CA GLN A 177 9.04 2.59 -17.65
C GLN A 177 7.60 2.32 -17.18
N ILE A 178 7.34 2.42 -15.87
CA ILE A 178 6.02 2.19 -15.29
C ILE A 178 5.03 3.28 -15.76
N ALA A 179 5.47 4.54 -15.87
CA ALA A 179 4.63 5.61 -16.41
C ALA A 179 4.17 5.31 -17.85
N GLY A 180 5.01 4.67 -18.66
CA GLY A 180 4.68 4.25 -20.02
C GLY A 180 3.62 3.15 -20.12
N TRP A 181 3.21 2.54 -19.01
CA TRP A 181 2.18 1.49 -18.99
C TRP A 181 0.76 2.03 -18.88
N ASP A 182 0.59 3.34 -18.63
CA ASP A 182 -0.70 4.03 -18.51
C ASP A 182 -1.65 3.32 -17.54
N ILE A 183 -1.13 2.95 -16.37
CA ILE A 183 -1.92 2.29 -15.33
C ILE A 183 -2.92 3.29 -14.77
N ARG A 184 -4.21 2.95 -14.89
CA ARG A 184 -5.30 3.73 -14.31
C ARG A 184 -5.02 3.99 -12.82
N ASN A 185 -5.32 5.20 -12.38
CA ASN A 185 -5.25 5.65 -10.98
C ASN A 185 -3.91 5.40 -10.27
N LEU A 186 -2.82 5.15 -11.01
CA LEU A 186 -1.45 5.19 -10.49
C LEU A 186 -0.93 6.63 -10.54
N GLN A 187 -0.29 7.07 -9.47
CA GLN A 187 0.50 8.28 -9.40
C GLN A 187 1.96 7.91 -9.17
N ILE A 188 2.84 8.56 -9.93
CA ILE A 188 4.28 8.49 -9.72
C ILE A 188 4.76 9.91 -9.41
N ARG A 189 5.43 10.10 -8.27
CA ARG A 189 5.83 11.43 -7.80
C ARG A 189 7.27 11.44 -7.34
N ALA A 190 8.03 12.42 -7.81
CA ALA A 190 9.38 12.65 -7.31
C ALA A 190 9.35 13.03 -5.82
N VAL A 191 10.27 12.45 -5.05
CA VAL A 191 10.41 12.69 -3.62
C VAL A 191 11.88 12.87 -3.26
N GLU A 192 12.11 13.68 -2.24
CA GLU A 192 13.41 13.88 -1.62
C GLU A 192 13.29 13.51 -0.14
N ILE A 193 14.03 12.50 0.30
CA ILE A 193 13.97 11.95 1.66
C ILE A 193 15.30 12.14 2.35
N SER A 194 15.31 12.95 3.41
CA SER A 194 16.48 13.18 4.24
C SER A 194 16.63 12.12 5.34
N GLY A 195 17.88 11.71 5.56
CA GLY A 195 18.32 10.91 6.71
C GLY A 195 18.03 11.57 8.04
#